data_AF-F3AZE0-F1
#
_entry.id   AF-F3AZE0-F1
#
_cell.length_a   1.000
_cell.length_b   1.000
_cell.length_c   1.000
_cell.angle_alpha   90.00
_cell.angle_beta   90.00
_cell.angle_gamma   90.00
#
_symmetry.space_group_name_H-M   'P 1'
#
loop_
_entity.id
_entity.type
_entity.pdbx_description
1 polymer ?
#
loop_
_entity_poly.entity_id
_entity_poly.type
_entity_poly.pdbx_seq_one_letter_code
_entity_poly.pdbx_strand_id
1 'polypeptide(L)'
;MILQLSAGMGPVECQRAVFGICRELMKEIPSPEILNYVAGAEDETFLSVMLYSKQDVSYLEGSMLWICKSKYRPWHKRKNWFIDVSIIPETTEMEENFSENDLRIEKFHANGPGGQNVNKVETGVRVIHIPSGIRVSSTRERSQLLNKKDAIRKLAIVLKSRNDFEKVKSRNNAWSKHSEIVRGNPVRIYEGENFRLKNN
;
A
#
# COMPACT_ATOMS: atom_id res chain seq x y z
N MET A 1 2.98 -9.98 -4.09
CA MET A 1 1.94 -9.07 -4.59
C MET A 1 0.82 -8.99 -3.57
N ILE A 2 0.22 -7.80 -3.42
CA ILE A 2 -0.91 -7.59 -2.54
C ILE A 2 -2.18 -7.49 -3.38
N LEU A 3 -3.19 -8.30 -3.04
CA LEU A 3 -4.50 -8.33 -3.66
C LEU A 3 -5.52 -7.74 -2.68
N GLN A 4 -6.26 -6.72 -3.08
CA GLN A 4 -7.33 -6.14 -2.28
C GLN A 4 -8.69 -6.49 -2.89
N LEU A 5 -9.54 -7.17 -2.12
CA LEU A 5 -10.94 -7.39 -2.47
C LEU A 5 -11.79 -6.37 -1.70
N SER A 6 -12.73 -5.72 -2.40
CA SER A 6 -13.62 -4.71 -1.80
C SER A 6 -15.08 -4.86 -2.23
N ALA A 7 -15.98 -4.73 -1.26
CA ALA A 7 -17.41 -4.63 -1.49
C ALA A 7 -17.83 -3.21 -1.94
N GLY A 8 -16.93 -2.23 -1.81
CA GLY A 8 -17.19 -0.80 -2.02
C GLY A 8 -18.42 -0.33 -1.28
N MET A 9 -19.24 0.49 -1.92
CA MET A 9 -20.54 0.95 -1.40
C MET A 9 -21.68 -0.06 -1.63
N GLY A 10 -21.35 -1.33 -1.86
CA GLY A 10 -22.32 -2.41 -2.07
C GLY A 10 -23.11 -2.74 -0.80
N PRO A 11 -24.30 -3.34 -0.93
CA PRO A 11 -25.06 -3.82 0.22
C PRO A 11 -24.37 -5.03 0.88
N VAL A 12 -24.90 -5.51 2.00
CA VAL A 12 -24.33 -6.62 2.78
C VAL A 12 -24.06 -7.89 1.95
N GLU A 13 -24.79 -8.14 0.86
CA GLU A 13 -24.52 -9.25 -0.04
C GLU A 13 -23.17 -9.13 -0.76
N CYS A 14 -22.74 -7.91 -1.10
CA CYS A 14 -21.40 -7.68 -1.65
C CYS A 14 -20.32 -7.95 -0.58
N GLN A 15 -20.58 -7.62 0.68
CA GLN A 15 -19.66 -7.93 1.78
C GLN A 15 -19.56 -9.44 2.03
N ARG A 16 -20.68 -10.16 1.90
CA ARG A 16 -20.69 -11.63 1.92
C ARG A 16 -19.95 -12.23 0.74
N ALA A 17 -20.03 -11.57 -0.42
CA ALA A 17 -19.28 -11.96 -1.61
C ALA A 17 -17.77 -11.85 -1.41
N VAL A 18 -17.29 -10.73 -0.84
CA VAL A 18 -15.87 -10.55 -0.49
C VAL A 18 -15.39 -11.68 0.42
N PHE A 19 -16.11 -11.97 1.50
CA PHE A 19 -15.74 -13.04 2.43
C PHE A 19 -15.68 -14.41 1.76
N GLY A 20 -16.74 -14.77 1.00
CA GLY A 20 -16.82 -16.08 0.35
C GLY A 20 -15.77 -16.27 -0.74
N ILE A 21 -15.58 -15.27 -1.60
CA ILE A 21 -14.57 -15.31 -2.65
C ILE A 21 -13.16 -15.33 -2.04
N CYS A 22 -12.89 -14.51 -1.03
CA CYS A 22 -11.63 -14.55 -0.28
C CYS A 22 -11.34 -15.97 0.23
N ARG A 23 -12.34 -16.65 0.82
CA ARG A 23 -12.19 -18.02 1.32
C ARG A 23 -11.82 -19.01 0.22
N GLU A 24 -12.41 -18.88 -0.98
CA GLU A 24 -12.07 -19.76 -2.10
C GLU A 24 -10.69 -19.45 -2.68
N LEU A 25 -10.33 -18.16 -2.82
CA LEU A 25 -8.99 -17.75 -3.24
C LEU A 25 -7.90 -18.21 -2.26
N MET A 26 -8.17 -18.21 -0.96
CA MET A 26 -7.24 -18.73 0.06
C MET A 26 -6.96 -20.24 -0.09
N LYS A 27 -7.86 -20.99 -0.72
CA LYS A 27 -7.62 -22.42 -1.04
C LYS A 27 -6.87 -22.60 -2.35
N GLU A 28 -7.10 -21.70 -3.31
CA GLU A 28 -6.52 -21.76 -4.66
C GLU A 28 -5.08 -21.26 -4.70
N ILE A 29 -4.83 -20.12 -4.05
CA ILE A 29 -3.52 -19.46 -4.06
C ILE A 29 -2.57 -20.23 -3.13
N PRO A 30 -1.38 -20.65 -3.59
CA PRO A 30 -0.40 -21.30 -2.74
C PRO A 30 0.17 -20.36 -1.66
N SER A 31 0.09 -20.80 -0.40
CA SER A 31 0.57 -20.05 0.78
C SER A 31 0.09 -18.59 0.86
N PRO A 32 -1.22 -18.33 0.82
CA PRO A 32 -1.75 -16.98 0.90
C PRO A 32 -1.79 -16.51 2.36
N GLU A 33 -1.56 -15.22 2.57
CA GLU A 33 -1.58 -14.61 3.90
C GLU A 33 -2.58 -13.45 3.92
N ILE A 34 -3.48 -13.42 4.91
CA ILE A 34 -4.33 -12.25 5.13
C ILE A 34 -3.51 -11.20 5.86
N LEU A 35 -3.21 -10.08 5.19
CA LEU A 35 -2.48 -8.97 5.80
C LEU A 35 -3.37 -8.15 6.72
N ASN A 36 -4.59 -7.87 6.27
CA ASN A 36 -5.57 -7.07 7.00
C ASN A 36 -6.98 -7.30 6.44
N TYR A 37 -8.00 -7.06 7.24
CA TYR A 37 -9.39 -7.03 6.79
C TYR A 37 -10.21 -6.01 7.58
N VAL A 38 -11.31 -5.58 6.97
CA VAL A 38 -12.34 -4.75 7.60
C VAL A 38 -13.60 -5.59 7.66
N ALA A 39 -14.07 -5.87 8.88
CA ALA A 39 -15.32 -6.60 9.10
C ALA A 39 -16.50 -5.89 8.43
N GLY A 40 -17.43 -6.67 7.89
CA GLY A 40 -18.69 -6.16 7.36
C GLY A 40 -19.74 -5.97 8.45
N ALA A 41 -20.97 -5.68 8.03
CA ALA A 41 -22.09 -5.41 8.92
C ALA A 41 -22.64 -6.66 9.64
N GLU A 42 -22.34 -7.86 9.14
CA GLU A 42 -22.87 -9.14 9.62
C GLU A 42 -21.76 -10.19 9.77
N ASP A 43 -22.05 -11.28 10.47
CA ASP A 43 -21.13 -12.41 10.56
C ASP A 43 -20.77 -13.00 9.19
N GLU A 44 -19.52 -13.44 9.05
CA GLU A 44 -18.94 -13.94 7.80
C GLU A 44 -19.05 -12.93 6.63
N THR A 45 -18.92 -11.64 6.91
CA THR A 45 -18.86 -10.61 5.88
C THR A 45 -17.64 -9.73 6.04
N PHE A 46 -17.05 -9.30 4.92
CA PHE A 46 -15.94 -8.34 4.90
C PHE A 46 -16.31 -7.16 4.02
N LEU A 47 -16.07 -5.95 4.51
CA LEU A 47 -16.14 -4.75 3.66
C LEU A 47 -14.96 -4.73 2.69
N SER A 48 -13.76 -5.04 3.20
CA SER A 48 -12.52 -5.15 2.42
C SER A 48 -11.59 -6.18 3.06
N VAL A 49 -10.78 -6.86 2.26
CA VAL A 49 -9.70 -7.75 2.72
C VAL A 49 -8.48 -7.60 1.82
N MET A 50 -7.29 -7.67 2.43
CA MET A 50 -6.00 -7.66 1.74
C MET A 50 -5.30 -9.00 1.92
N LEU A 51 -4.95 -9.61 0.79
CA LEU A 51 -4.22 -10.87 0.72
C LEU A 51 -2.83 -10.63 0.16
N TYR A 52 -1.82 -11.25 0.76
CA TYR A 52 -0.48 -11.36 0.22
C TYR A 52 -0.30 -12.71 -0.47
N SER A 53 0.33 -12.68 -1.64
CA SER A 53 0.79 -13.87 -2.35
C SER A 53 2.19 -13.66 -2.91
N LYS A 54 3.03 -14.69 -2.83
CA LYS A 54 4.34 -14.72 -3.50
C LYS A 54 4.24 -14.97 -5.00
N GLN A 55 3.08 -15.45 -5.48
CA GLN A 55 2.86 -15.74 -6.89
C GLN A 55 2.24 -14.56 -7.62
N ASP A 56 2.35 -14.57 -8.95
CA ASP A 56 1.63 -13.62 -9.78
C ASP A 56 0.13 -13.92 -9.72
N VAL A 57 -0.62 -12.92 -9.28
CA VAL A 57 -2.08 -12.96 -9.16
C VAL A 57 -2.73 -11.83 -9.96
N SER A 58 -1.99 -11.21 -10.89
CA SER A 58 -2.48 -10.08 -11.70
C SER A 58 -3.69 -10.44 -12.56
N TYR A 59 -3.82 -11.71 -12.94
CA TYR A 59 -4.98 -12.23 -13.69
C TYR A 59 -6.30 -12.17 -12.90
N LEU A 60 -6.25 -11.95 -11.58
CA LEU A 60 -7.42 -11.75 -10.73
C LEU A 60 -7.88 -10.29 -10.66
N GLU A 61 -7.10 -9.34 -11.20
CA GLU A 61 -7.46 -7.93 -11.16
C GLU A 61 -8.71 -7.65 -12.00
N GLY A 62 -9.66 -6.92 -11.42
CA GLY A 62 -10.91 -6.53 -12.04
C GLY A 62 -12.13 -6.93 -11.21
N SER A 63 -13.31 -6.77 -11.81
CA SER A 63 -14.57 -7.06 -11.12
C SER A 63 -14.82 -8.55 -11.03
N MET A 64 -15.26 -9.05 -9.87
CA MET A 64 -15.76 -10.42 -9.72
C MET A 64 -17.25 -10.41 -9.42
N LEU A 65 -17.96 -11.42 -9.93
CA LEU A 65 -19.40 -11.56 -9.78
C LEU A 65 -19.73 -12.79 -8.92
N TRP A 66 -20.53 -12.59 -7.88
CA TRP A 66 -21.21 -13.66 -7.18
C TRP A 66 -22.70 -13.70 -7.53
N ILE A 67 -23.17 -14.84 -8.02
CA ILE A 67 -24.58 -15.10 -8.36
C ILE A 67 -25.21 -15.96 -7.27
N CYS A 68 -25.98 -15.32 -6.39
CA CYS A 68 -26.73 -16.00 -5.35
C CYS A 68 -27.96 -15.17 -4.95
N LYS A 69 -29.08 -15.81 -4.61
CA LYS A 69 -30.19 -15.10 -3.98
C LYS A 69 -29.72 -14.56 -2.62
N SER A 70 -30.19 -13.37 -2.28
CA SER A 70 -29.83 -12.77 -1.00
C SER A 70 -30.44 -13.55 0.17
N LYS A 71 -29.61 -13.93 1.15
CA LYS A 71 -30.08 -14.41 2.46
C LYS A 71 -30.59 -13.28 3.39
N TYR A 72 -30.09 -12.06 3.20
CA TYR A 72 -30.39 -10.91 4.07
C TYR A 72 -31.70 -10.19 3.70
N ARG A 73 -32.02 -10.14 2.40
CA ARG A 73 -33.28 -9.64 1.82
C ARG A 73 -34.00 -10.74 1.03
N PRO A 74 -34.75 -11.66 1.68
CA PRO A 74 -35.35 -12.84 1.03
C PRO A 74 -36.27 -12.53 -0.15
N TRP A 75 -37.02 -11.42 -0.09
CA TRP A 75 -38.00 -11.02 -1.10
C TRP A 75 -37.40 -10.23 -2.27
N HIS A 76 -36.11 -9.91 -2.22
CA HIS A 76 -35.47 -9.06 -3.20
C HIS A 76 -35.05 -9.88 -4.43
N LYS A 77 -35.44 -9.42 -5.63
CA LYS A 77 -35.22 -10.17 -6.90
C LYS A 77 -33.76 -10.21 -7.37
N ARG A 78 -32.91 -9.29 -6.90
CA ARG A 78 -31.49 -9.22 -7.29
C ARG A 78 -30.73 -10.45 -6.79
N LYS A 79 -29.89 -11.00 -7.67
CA LYS A 79 -29.02 -12.14 -7.38
C LYS A 79 -27.57 -11.94 -7.79
N ASN A 80 -27.25 -10.80 -8.43
CA ASN A 80 -25.91 -10.49 -8.93
C ASN A 80 -25.23 -9.48 -8.02
N TRP A 81 -24.14 -9.89 -7.39
CA TRP A 81 -23.36 -9.12 -6.44
C TRP A 81 -21.93 -8.97 -6.96
N PHE A 82 -21.54 -7.72 -7.23
CA PHE A 82 -20.21 -7.42 -7.77
C PHE A 82 -19.30 -6.97 -6.64
N ILE A 83 -18.04 -7.38 -6.71
CA ILE A 83 -16.94 -6.89 -5.89
C ILE A 83 -15.81 -6.43 -6.80
N ASP A 84 -14.97 -5.54 -6.30
CA ASP A 84 -13.74 -5.13 -6.96
C ASP A 84 -12.55 -5.93 -6.41
N VAL A 85 -11.64 -6.28 -7.31
CA VAL A 85 -10.35 -6.86 -6.97
C VAL A 85 -9.27 -6.00 -7.60
N SER A 86 -8.44 -5.41 -6.75
CA SER A 86 -7.38 -4.50 -7.15
C SER A 86 -6.02 -5.07 -6.74
N ILE A 87 -5.02 -4.93 -7.61
CA ILE A 87 -3.63 -5.22 -7.23
C ILE A 87 -3.04 -3.95 -6.61
N ILE A 88 -2.52 -4.09 -5.39
CA ILE A 88 -1.71 -3.07 -4.75
C ILE A 88 -0.25 -3.43 -5.02
N PRO A 89 0.52 -2.60 -5.74
CA PRO A 89 1.94 -2.82 -5.89
C PRO A 89 2.59 -2.75 -4.50
N GLU A 90 3.50 -3.67 -4.23
CA GLU A 90 4.33 -3.58 -3.03
C GLU A 90 5.18 -2.32 -3.13
N THR A 91 4.80 -1.28 -2.39
CA THR A 91 5.69 -0.15 -2.17
C THR A 91 6.81 -0.65 -1.28
N THR A 92 8.05 -0.63 -1.79
CA THR A 92 9.23 -0.86 -0.95
C THR A 92 9.26 0.24 0.11
N GLU A 93 8.82 -0.07 1.33
CA GLU A 93 9.06 0.82 2.47
C GLU A 93 10.58 0.99 2.59
N MET A 94 11.03 2.23 2.59
CA MET A 94 12.44 2.50 2.78
C MET A 94 12.77 2.30 4.25
N GLU A 95 13.77 1.46 4.55
CA GLU A 95 14.19 1.27 5.94
C GLU A 95 14.55 2.62 6.58
N GLU A 96 13.89 2.92 7.70
CA GLU A 96 14.20 4.11 8.50
C GLU A 96 15.57 3.98 9.19
N ASN A 97 16.03 2.73 9.38
CA ASN A 97 17.34 2.38 9.89
C ASN A 97 18.28 2.07 8.72
N PHE A 98 19.02 3.07 8.25
CA PHE A 98 20.02 2.90 7.20
C PHE A 98 21.43 2.76 7.80
N SER A 99 22.25 1.92 7.16
CA SER A 99 23.65 1.74 7.53
C SER A 99 24.52 2.89 7.00
N GLU A 100 25.74 3.04 7.51
CA GLU A 100 26.68 4.01 6.92
C GLU A 100 27.02 3.66 5.46
N ASN A 101 26.89 2.39 5.04
CA ASN A 101 27.14 1.96 3.66
C ASN A 101 26.07 2.45 2.68
N ASP A 102 24.87 2.79 3.17
CA ASP A 102 23.78 3.33 2.35
C ASP A 102 23.93 4.82 2.10
N LEU A 103 24.97 5.45 2.66
CA LEU A 103 25.19 6.89 2.65
C LEU A 103 26.43 7.27 1.86
N ARG A 104 26.27 8.20 0.91
CA ARG A 104 27.38 8.98 0.37
C ARG A 104 27.44 10.32 1.08
N ILE A 105 28.56 10.59 1.75
CA ILE A 105 28.79 11.83 2.49
C ILE A 105 29.78 12.70 1.73
N GLU A 106 29.35 13.90 1.36
CA GLU A 106 30.14 14.92 0.69
C GLU A 106 30.39 16.10 1.65
N LYS A 107 31.62 16.61 1.67
CA LYS A 107 32.00 17.82 2.40
C LYS A 107 32.05 19.00 1.43
N PHE A 108 31.69 20.19 1.90
CA PHE A 108 31.75 21.41 1.11
C PHE A 108 31.89 22.66 1.99
N HIS A 109 32.30 23.77 1.37
CA HIS A 109 32.38 25.07 2.04
C HIS A 109 30.97 25.64 2.29
N ALA A 110 30.68 26.03 3.52
CA ALA A 110 29.38 26.61 3.85
C ALA A 110 29.24 27.99 3.19
N ASN A 111 28.19 28.18 2.39
CA ASN A 111 27.87 29.47 1.79
C ASN A 111 27.10 30.35 2.79
N GLY A 112 27.63 31.53 3.11
CA GLY A 112 26.98 32.52 3.98
C GLY A 112 27.88 33.73 4.28
N PRO A 113 27.34 34.82 4.85
CA PRO A 113 28.12 35.99 5.26
C PRO A 113 29.04 35.62 6.43
N GLY A 114 30.26 35.19 6.11
CA GLY A 114 31.22 34.71 7.07
C GLY A 114 32.63 35.17 6.72
N GLY A 115 33.39 35.63 7.73
CA GLY A 115 34.78 36.08 7.57
C GLY A 115 35.74 34.96 7.13
N GLN A 116 37.05 35.26 7.10
CA GLN A 116 38.11 34.39 6.56
C GLN A 116 38.01 32.89 6.92
N ASN A 117 37.51 32.54 8.11
CA ASN A 117 37.36 31.15 8.54
C ASN A 117 36.29 30.35 7.75
N VAL A 118 35.22 30.99 7.27
CA VAL A 118 34.14 30.31 6.54
C VAL A 118 34.58 29.91 5.13
N ASN A 119 35.46 30.70 4.53
CA ASN A 119 36.00 30.44 3.19
C ASN A 119 37.17 29.45 3.18
N LYS A 120 37.75 29.13 4.35
CA LYS A 120 38.95 28.27 4.48
C LYS A 120 38.65 26.85 4.95
N VAL A 121 37.52 26.62 5.62
CA VAL A 121 37.20 25.33 6.26
C VAL A 121 35.91 24.75 5.70
N GLU A 122 35.99 23.52 5.19
CA GLU A 122 34.85 22.72 4.69
C GLU A 122 33.99 22.18 5.84
N THR A 123 33.19 23.06 6.44
CA THR A 123 32.30 22.68 7.55
C THR A 123 30.96 22.12 7.09
N GLY A 124 30.54 22.41 5.85
CA GLY A 124 29.28 21.94 5.28
C GLY A 124 29.31 20.45 4.97
N VAL A 125 28.23 19.74 5.29
CA VAL A 125 28.09 18.31 5.02
C VAL A 125 26.81 18.05 4.23
N ARG A 126 26.92 17.28 3.15
CA ARG A 126 25.80 16.74 2.38
C ARG A 126 25.81 15.23 2.51
N VAL A 127 24.64 14.67 2.79
CA VAL A 127 24.40 13.24 2.90
C VAL A 127 23.42 12.84 1.80
N ILE A 128 23.76 11.80 1.07
CA ILE A 128 22.97 11.23 -0.02
C ILE A 128 22.65 9.80 0.37
N HIS A 129 21.38 9.46 0.46
CA HIS A 129 20.96 8.08 0.64
C HIS A 129 20.93 7.39 -0.73
N ILE A 130 21.84 6.45 -0.93
CA ILE A 130 22.08 5.80 -2.23
C ILE A 130 20.82 5.09 -2.74
N PRO A 131 20.09 4.30 -1.92
CA PRO A 131 18.88 3.61 -2.38
C PRO A 131 17.73 4.55 -2.78
N SER A 132 17.56 5.69 -2.09
CA SER A 132 16.45 6.62 -2.38
C SER A 132 16.80 7.73 -3.37
N GLY A 133 18.09 8.00 -3.58
CA GLY A 133 18.58 9.21 -4.24
C GLY A 133 18.30 10.52 -3.49
N ILE A 134 17.77 10.47 -2.26
CA ILE A 134 17.44 11.67 -1.47
C ILE A 134 18.73 12.29 -0.94
N ARG A 135 18.83 13.61 -1.11
CA ARG A 135 20.00 14.40 -0.71
C ARG A 135 19.59 15.43 0.31
N VAL A 136 20.35 15.51 1.40
CA VAL A 136 20.14 16.45 2.50
C VAL A 136 21.47 17.10 2.86
N SER A 137 21.48 18.37 3.21
CA SER A 137 22.69 19.07 3.64
C SER A 137 22.51 19.82 4.95
N SER A 138 23.61 20.01 5.68
CA SER A 138 23.67 20.85 6.87
C SER A 138 24.95 21.70 6.90
N THR A 139 24.76 22.97 7.21
CA THR A 139 25.79 24.01 7.40
C THR A 139 25.54 24.81 8.68
N ARG A 140 24.71 24.27 9.60
CA ARG A 140 24.20 25.00 10.77
C ARG A 140 25.29 25.30 11.78
N GLU A 141 26.20 24.35 11.96
CA GLU A 141 27.22 24.38 13.00
C GLU A 141 28.59 24.73 12.41
N ARG A 142 29.48 25.27 13.25
CA ARG A 142 30.89 25.51 12.86
C ARG A 142 31.71 24.21 12.78
N SER A 143 31.19 23.11 13.32
CA SER A 143 31.85 21.80 13.32
C SER A 143 31.27 20.88 12.24
N GLN A 144 32.16 20.32 11.42
CA GLN A 144 31.81 19.33 10.40
C GLN A 144 31.12 18.10 11.00
N LEU A 145 31.57 17.62 12.17
CA LEU A 145 30.98 16.46 12.85
C LEU A 145 29.52 16.72 13.27
N LEU A 146 29.25 17.92 13.80
CA LEU A 146 27.90 18.30 14.19
C LEU A 146 27.00 18.46 12.96
N ASN A 147 27.52 19.01 11.86
CA ASN A 147 26.79 19.07 10.59
C ASN A 147 26.52 17.68 9.99
N LYS A 148 27.45 16.72 10.09
CA LYS A 148 27.21 15.30 9.71
C LYS A 148 26.04 14.73 10.51
N LYS A 149 26.08 14.86 11.85
CA LYS A 149 25.00 14.36 12.73
C LYS A 149 23.65 14.99 12.42
N ASP A 150 23.63 16.29 12.17
CA ASP A 150 22.40 17.01 11.80
C ASP A 150 21.85 16.59 10.43
N ALA A 151 22.71 16.44 9.43
CA ALA A 151 22.31 15.99 8.09
C ALA A 151 21.74 14.57 8.11
N ILE A 152 22.33 13.65 8.90
CA ILE A 152 21.80 12.29 9.10
C ILE A 152 20.43 12.33 9.79
N ARG A 153 20.26 13.13 10.84
CA ARG A 153 18.96 13.31 11.51
C ARG A 153 17.88 13.81 10.54
N LYS A 154 18.21 14.82 9.74
CA LYS A 154 17.30 15.37 8.72
C LYS A 154 16.95 14.33 7.65
N LEU A 155 17.92 13.53 7.21
CA LEU A 155 17.67 12.45 6.27
C LEU A 155 16.64 11.44 6.81
N ALA A 156 16.77 11.01 8.07
CA ALA A 156 15.82 10.12 8.71
C ALA A 156 14.39 10.71 8.75
N ILE A 157 14.27 12.01 9.10
CA ILE A 157 12.97 12.71 9.10
C ILE A 157 12.35 12.75 7.70
N VAL A 158 13.15 13.01 6.65
CA VAL A 158 12.67 13.06 5.26
C VAL A 158 12.25 11.68 4.77
N LEU A 159 13.02 10.63 5.08
CA LEU A 159 12.67 9.25 4.73
C LEU A 159 11.36 8.81 5.40
N LYS A 160 11.21 9.09 6.70
CA LYS A 160 9.97 8.83 7.42
C LYS A 160 8.78 9.57 6.82
N SER A 161 8.93 10.87 6.56
CA SER A 161 7.87 11.69 5.95
C SER A 161 7.47 11.17 4.56
N ARG A 162 8.43 10.66 3.78
CA ARG A 162 8.16 10.02 2.50
C ARG A 162 7.40 8.70 2.65
N ASN A 163 7.81 7.84 3.59
CA ASN A 163 7.09 6.59 3.88
C ASN A 163 5.65 6.88 4.34
N ASP A 164 5.46 7.85 5.23
CA ASP A 164 4.14 8.26 5.70
C ASP A 164 3.27 8.81 4.56
N PHE A 165 3.85 9.62 3.67
CA PHE A 165 3.16 10.12 2.48
C PHE A 165 2.74 8.99 1.53
N GLU A 166 3.63 8.03 1.26
CA GLU A 166 3.30 6.87 0.42
C GLU A 166 2.23 5.98 1.08
N LYS A 167 2.25 5.82 2.41
CA LYS A 167 1.19 5.12 3.17
C LYS A 167 -0.15 5.83 3.04
N VAL A 168 -0.19 7.15 3.20
CA VAL A 168 -1.41 7.96 3.03
C VAL A 168 -1.90 7.91 1.59
N LYS A 169 -1.02 8.04 0.60
CA LYS A 169 -1.34 7.96 -0.82
C LYS A 169 -1.89 6.58 -1.19
N SER A 170 -1.28 5.51 -0.69
CA SER A 170 -1.75 4.13 -0.88
C SER A 170 -3.14 3.94 -0.26
N ARG A 171 -3.35 4.39 0.98
CA ARG A 171 -4.66 4.35 1.65
C ARG A 171 -5.72 5.17 0.91
N ASN A 172 -5.38 6.37 0.46
CA ASN A 172 -6.30 7.24 -0.29
C ASN A 172 -6.65 6.65 -1.66
N ASN A 173 -5.67 6.06 -2.35
CA ASN A 173 -5.93 5.36 -3.62
C ASN A 173 -6.82 4.13 -3.40
N ALA A 174 -6.56 3.33 -2.36
CA ALA A 174 -7.42 2.22 -2.00
C ALA A 174 -8.86 2.68 -1.69
N TRP A 175 -9.01 3.78 -0.94
CA TRP A 175 -10.31 4.39 -0.64
C TRP A 175 -11.02 4.95 -1.88
N SER A 176 -10.30 5.63 -2.78
CA SER A 176 -10.86 6.14 -4.03
C SER A 176 -11.32 5.00 -4.96
N LYS A 177 -10.55 3.91 -5.03
CA LYS A 177 -10.95 2.70 -5.78
C LYS A 177 -12.21 2.05 -5.19
N HIS A 178 -12.45 2.14 -3.87
CA HIS A 178 -13.69 1.65 -3.26
C HIS A 178 -14.96 2.36 -3.75
N SER A 179 -14.86 3.61 -4.22
CA SER A 179 -16.00 4.34 -4.79
C SER A 179 -16.30 4.02 -6.26
N GLU A 180 -15.33 3.47 -7.00
CA GLU A 180 -15.40 3.30 -8.46
C GLU A 180 -15.54 1.83 -8.90
N ILE A 181 -16.36 1.03 -8.20
CA ILE A 181 -16.62 -0.35 -8.64
C ILE A 181 -17.32 -0.33 -10.00
N VAL A 182 -16.60 -0.72 -11.05
CA VAL A 182 -17.16 -0.96 -12.38
C VAL A 182 -18.07 -2.19 -12.30
N ARG A 183 -19.32 -2.05 -12.72
CA ARG A 183 -20.29 -3.15 -12.77
C ARG A 183 -20.37 -3.67 -14.20
N GLY A 184 -19.75 -4.82 -14.47
CA GLY A 184 -19.77 -5.46 -15.79
C GLY A 184 -18.48 -6.19 -16.10
N ASN A 185 -18.50 -7.05 -17.12
CA ASN A 185 -17.36 -7.84 -17.60
C ASN A 185 -16.54 -8.52 -16.47
N PRO A 186 -17.16 -9.38 -15.64
CA PRO A 186 -16.47 -9.96 -14.51
C PRO A 186 -15.35 -10.89 -14.95
N VAL A 187 -14.16 -10.74 -14.37
CA VAL A 187 -13.01 -11.63 -14.64
C VAL A 187 -13.24 -13.04 -14.11
N ARG A 188 -14.07 -13.16 -13.06
CA ARG A 188 -14.51 -14.44 -12.50
C ARG A 188 -15.96 -14.38 -12.03
N ILE A 189 -16.64 -15.52 -12.16
CA ILE A 189 -18.02 -15.70 -11.72
C ILE A 189 -18.09 -16.86 -10.73
N TYR A 190 -18.71 -16.62 -9.58
CA TYR A 190 -18.97 -17.61 -8.54
C TYR A 190 -20.48 -17.80 -8.38
N GLU A 191 -20.96 -19.02 -8.18
CA GLU A 191 -22.38 -19.33 -8.09
C GLU A 191 -22.76 -20.07 -6.79
N GLY A 192 -23.94 -19.76 -6.27
CA GLY A 192 -24.56 -20.40 -5.13
C GLY A 192 -23.92 -20.06 -3.77
N GLU A 193 -24.48 -20.62 -2.71
CA GLU A 193 -24.06 -20.35 -1.32
C GLU A 193 -22.64 -20.86 -1.02
N ASN A 194 -22.18 -21.86 -1.76
CA ASN A 194 -20.87 -22.46 -1.60
C ASN A 194 -19.77 -21.80 -2.44
N PHE A 195 -20.07 -20.70 -3.15
CA PHE A 195 -19.10 -19.98 -3.98
C PHE A 195 -18.40 -20.90 -4.98
N ARG A 196 -19.17 -21.70 -5.72
CA ARG A 196 -18.58 -22.58 -6.75
C ARG A 196 -18.10 -21.71 -7.91
N LEU A 197 -16.82 -21.83 -8.27
CA LEU A 197 -16.29 -21.14 -9.44
C LEU A 197 -16.98 -21.67 -10.69
N LYS A 198 -17.56 -20.76 -11.47
CA LYS A 198 -18.16 -21.10 -12.76
C LYS A 198 -17.05 -21.17 -13.80
N ASN A 199 -16.73 -22.37 -14.23
CA ASN A 199 -15.86 -22.56 -15.39
C ASN A 199 -16.68 -22.19 -16.64
N ASN A 200 -16.21 -21.21 -17.41
CA ASN A 200 -16.78 -20.88 -18.72
C ASN A 200 -16.54 -22.03 -19.71
#